data_AF-A0A0X8FK03-F1
#
_entry.id   AF-A0A0X8FK03-F1
#
_cell.length_a   1.000
_cell.length_b   1.000
_cell.length_c   1.000
_cell.angle_alpha   90.00
_cell.angle_beta   90.00
_cell.angle_gamma   90.00
#
_symmetry.space_group_name_H-M   'P 1'
#
loop_
_entity.id
_entity.type
_entity.pdbx_description
1 polymer ?
#
loop_
_entity_poly.entity_id
_entity_poly.type
_entity_poly.pdbx_seq_one_letter_code
_entity_poly.pdbx_strand_id
1 'polypeptide(L)'
;MINIDRAWDYFADSDFIRLIRESNKANQIFLKCPVTNDIALNHLQELASDLMFVAIVESQDDLTACLTYDQINLIGLELVIRKTDSDLLDVEWQGQLTSQGYLVVVNAEKLGADTHLYNNLSDDQALLLGGELAWGQMLKQGANAIITDWPNFLNDYRQDLKK
;
A
#
# COMPACT_ATOMS: atom_id res chain seq x y z
N MET A 1 10.74 -3.57 -7.77
CA MET A 1 9.30 -3.26 -7.83
C MET A 1 9.15 -1.77 -8.11
N ILE A 2 8.09 -1.39 -8.82
CA ILE A 2 7.72 -0.01 -9.16
C ILE A 2 6.24 0.12 -8.79
N ASN A 3 5.94 1.06 -7.89
CA ASN A 3 4.58 1.46 -7.54
C ASN A 3 4.17 2.63 -8.43
N ILE A 4 3.08 2.52 -9.19
CA ILE A 4 2.55 3.64 -9.97
C ILE A 4 1.33 4.21 -9.24
N ASP A 5 1.52 5.36 -8.60
CA ASP A 5 0.48 6.12 -7.90
C ASP A 5 -0.18 7.15 -8.82
N ARG A 6 -1.42 7.53 -8.50
CA ARG A 6 -2.22 8.58 -9.16
C ARG A 6 -2.37 8.41 -10.68
N ALA A 7 -2.28 7.16 -11.16
CA ALA A 7 -2.44 6.83 -12.56
C ALA A 7 -3.83 6.24 -12.90
N TRP A 8 -4.75 6.17 -11.93
CA TRP A 8 -6.06 5.56 -12.11
C TRP A 8 -6.94 6.22 -13.19
N ASP A 9 -6.74 7.51 -13.46
CA ASP A 9 -7.41 8.20 -14.57
C ASP A 9 -6.96 7.67 -15.94
N TYR A 10 -5.81 6.98 -16.00
CA TYR A 10 -5.27 6.35 -17.20
C TYR A 10 -5.59 4.85 -17.30
N PHE A 11 -6.32 4.26 -16.34
CA PHE A 11 -6.69 2.84 -16.44
C PHE A 11 -7.63 2.57 -17.62
N ALA A 12 -8.41 3.57 -18.03
CA ALA A 12 -9.24 3.53 -19.24
C ALA A 12 -8.44 3.63 -20.54
N ASP A 13 -7.17 4.05 -20.47
CA ASP A 13 -6.32 4.28 -21.63
C ASP A 13 -5.60 2.98 -22.02
N SER A 14 -6.04 2.36 -23.11
CA SER A 14 -5.41 1.15 -23.64
C SER A 14 -3.95 1.33 -24.03
N ASP A 15 -3.53 2.55 -24.42
CA ASP A 15 -2.14 2.82 -24.76
C ASP A 15 -1.25 2.83 -23.52
N PHE A 16 -1.73 3.40 -22.42
CA PHE A 16 -1.06 3.35 -21.13
C PHE A 16 -0.83 1.90 -20.68
N ILE A 17 -1.88 1.07 -20.72
CA ILE A 17 -1.76 -0.34 -20.33
C ILE A 17 -0.84 -1.11 -21.28
N ARG A 18 -0.93 -0.86 -22.59
CA ARG A 18 -0.04 -1.46 -23.59
C ARG A 18 1.43 -1.12 -23.31
N LEU A 19 1.74 0.14 -22.99
CA LEU A 19 3.11 0.57 -22.66
C LEU A 19 3.67 -0.19 -21.46
N ILE A 20 2.86 -0.43 -20.42
CA ILE A 20 3.28 -1.24 -19.27
C ILE A 20 3.62 -2.67 -19.71
N ARG A 21 2.77 -3.30 -20.52
CA ARG A 21 2.99 -4.67 -21.02
C ARG A 21 4.23 -4.77 -21.91
N GLU A 22 4.41 -3.82 -22.81
CA GLU A 22 5.54 -3.78 -23.76
C GLU A 22 6.87 -3.35 -23.12
N SER A 23 6.85 -2.82 -21.90
CA SER A 23 8.06 -2.39 -21.18
C SER A 23 9.03 -3.52 -20.83
N ASN A 24 8.62 -4.79 -20.93
CA ASN A 24 9.30 -5.96 -20.36
C ASN A 24 9.53 -5.87 -18.84
N LYS A 25 8.76 -5.01 -18.15
CA LYS A 25 8.83 -4.79 -16.69
C LYS A 25 7.48 -4.96 -15.99
N ALA A 26 6.44 -5.43 -16.69
CA ALA A 26 5.10 -5.61 -16.13
C ALA A 26 5.10 -6.44 -14.84
N ASN A 27 5.93 -7.49 -14.75
CA ASN A 27 6.09 -8.32 -13.56
C ASN A 27 6.80 -7.62 -12.38
N GLN A 28 7.24 -6.38 -12.53
CA GLN A 28 7.86 -5.56 -11.50
C GLN A 28 7.03 -4.32 -11.18
N ILE A 29 5.92 -4.09 -11.88
CA ILE A 29 5.06 -2.92 -11.74
C ILE A 29 3.77 -3.36 -11.07
N PHE A 30 3.31 -2.59 -10.09
CA PHE A 30 1.93 -2.66 -9.63
C PHE A 30 1.27 -1.30 -9.74
N LEU A 31 -0.01 -1.33 -10.07
CA LEU A 31 -0.90 -0.18 -10.06
C LEU A 31 -1.57 -0.08 -8.70
N LYS A 32 -1.97 1.12 -8.30
CA LYS A 32 -2.82 1.30 -7.12
C LYS A 32 -3.87 2.37 -7.34
N CYS A 33 -5.00 2.24 -6.64
CA CYS A 33 -6.02 3.29 -6.55
C CYS A 33 -6.86 3.14 -5.28
N PRO A 34 -7.56 4.21 -4.84
CA PRO A 34 -8.60 4.11 -3.82
C PRO A 34 -9.69 3.14 -4.24
N VAL A 35 -10.16 2.30 -3.32
CA VAL A 35 -11.28 1.39 -3.58
C VAL A 35 -12.59 2.13 -3.89
N THR A 36 -12.70 3.39 -3.48
CA THR A 36 -13.86 4.24 -3.75
C THR A 36 -13.91 4.74 -5.20
N ASN A 37 -12.89 4.45 -6.01
CA ASN A 37 -12.88 4.79 -7.43
C ASN A 37 -13.39 3.62 -8.28
N ASP A 38 -14.71 3.40 -8.27
CA ASP A 38 -15.37 2.31 -9.02
C ASP A 38 -15.06 2.38 -10.52
N ILE A 39 -14.94 3.59 -11.09
CA ILE A 39 -14.61 3.77 -12.52
C ILE A 39 -13.25 3.15 -12.82
N ALA A 40 -12.23 3.45 -12.00
CA ALA A 40 -10.90 2.90 -12.17
C ALA A 40 -10.87 1.38 -11.96
N LEU A 41 -11.57 0.86 -10.94
CA LEU A 41 -11.62 -0.59 -10.66
C LEU A 41 -12.28 -1.36 -11.81
N ASN A 42 -13.36 -0.85 -12.39
CA ASN A 42 -14.00 -1.45 -13.56
C ASN A 42 -13.04 -1.49 -14.76
N HIS A 43 -12.34 -0.38 -15.05
CA HIS A 43 -11.35 -0.35 -16.12
C HIS A 43 -10.17 -1.29 -15.87
N LEU A 44 -9.74 -1.43 -14.63
CA LEU A 44 -8.68 -2.35 -14.26
C LEU A 44 -9.09 -3.81 -14.54
N GLN A 45 -10.29 -4.22 -14.12
CA GLN A 45 -10.85 -5.54 -14.39
C GLN A 45 -10.99 -5.82 -15.90
N GLU A 46 -11.43 -4.83 -16.69
CA GLU A 46 -11.66 -4.97 -18.12
C GLU A 46 -10.36 -4.97 -18.95
N LEU A 47 -9.43 -4.07 -18.64
CA LEU A 47 -8.30 -3.75 -19.52
C LEU A 47 -6.95 -4.23 -18.98
N ALA A 48 -6.82 -4.48 -17.68
CA ALA A 48 -5.55 -4.66 -16.98
C ALA A 48 -5.60 -5.73 -15.86
N SER A 49 -6.49 -6.71 -15.97
CA SER A 49 -6.69 -7.79 -14.99
C SER A 49 -5.45 -8.67 -14.75
N ASP A 50 -4.51 -8.71 -15.69
CA ASP A 50 -3.22 -9.38 -15.56
C ASP A 50 -2.18 -8.60 -14.74
N LEU A 51 -2.34 -7.28 -14.62
CA LEU A 51 -1.37 -6.42 -13.92
C LEU A 51 -1.58 -6.49 -12.41
N MET A 52 -0.48 -6.52 -11.66
CA MET A 52 -0.53 -6.52 -10.20
C MET A 52 -1.19 -5.23 -9.69
N PHE A 53 -2.06 -5.38 -8.70
CA PHE A 53 -2.82 -4.27 -8.13
C PHE A 53 -2.72 -4.23 -6.60
N VAL A 54 -2.58 -3.03 -6.06
CA VAL A 54 -2.66 -2.74 -4.62
C VAL A 54 -3.84 -1.80 -4.37
N ALA A 55 -4.79 -2.22 -3.54
CA ALA A 55 -5.96 -1.41 -3.18
C ALA A 55 -5.60 -0.41 -2.07
N ILE A 56 -5.93 0.88 -2.24
CA ILE A 56 -5.83 1.86 -1.15
C ILE A 56 -7.12 1.81 -0.34
N VAL A 57 -7.02 1.48 0.94
CA VAL A 57 -8.16 1.27 1.86
C VAL A 57 -8.08 2.17 3.09
N GLU A 58 -9.24 2.64 3.56
CA GLU A 58 -9.40 3.41 4.79
C GLU A 58 -10.22 2.63 5.86
N SER A 59 -10.74 1.44 5.53
CA SER A 59 -11.47 0.53 6.44
C SER A 59 -11.34 -0.95 6.04
N GLN A 60 -11.75 -1.89 6.91
CA GLN A 60 -11.82 -3.31 6.54
C GLN A 60 -12.96 -3.59 5.53
N ASP A 61 -14.05 -2.79 5.58
CA ASP A 61 -15.16 -2.87 4.63
C ASP A 61 -14.71 -2.53 3.20
N ASP A 62 -13.73 -1.65 3.04
CA ASP A 62 -13.13 -1.32 1.74
C ASP A 62 -12.50 -2.54 1.06
N LEU A 63 -11.83 -3.41 1.81
CA LEU A 63 -11.33 -4.68 1.28
C LEU A 63 -12.50 -5.56 0.83
N THR A 64 -13.54 -5.65 1.65
CA THR A 64 -14.74 -6.42 1.30
C THR A 64 -15.38 -5.93 -0.01
N ALA A 65 -15.44 -4.60 -0.21
CA ALA A 65 -15.90 -3.99 -1.45
C ALA A 65 -14.96 -4.29 -2.62
N CYS A 66 -13.64 -4.18 -2.43
CA CYS A 66 -12.65 -4.49 -3.46
C CYS A 66 -12.74 -5.95 -3.94
N LEU A 67 -13.03 -6.90 -3.05
CA LEU A 67 -13.17 -8.32 -3.38
C LEU A 67 -14.40 -8.64 -4.24
N THR A 68 -15.31 -7.69 -4.45
CA THR A 68 -16.43 -7.84 -5.40
C THR A 68 -15.98 -7.75 -6.87
N TYR A 69 -14.79 -7.20 -7.12
CA TYR A 69 -14.16 -7.12 -8.44
C TYR A 69 -13.31 -8.38 -8.69
N ASP A 70 -13.93 -9.43 -9.19
CA ASP A 70 -13.41 -10.80 -9.22
C ASP A 70 -12.26 -11.07 -10.21
N GLN A 71 -12.00 -10.15 -11.14
CA GLN A 71 -10.91 -10.30 -12.13
C GLN A 71 -9.66 -9.48 -11.80
N ILE A 72 -9.68 -8.65 -10.76
CA ILE A 72 -8.52 -7.83 -10.41
C ILE A 72 -7.45 -8.74 -9.77
N ASN A 73 -6.22 -8.67 -10.28
CA ASN A 73 -5.06 -9.31 -9.67
C ASN A 73 -4.59 -8.51 -8.43
N LEU A 74 -5.38 -8.58 -7.36
CA LEU A 74 -5.10 -7.96 -6.07
C LEU A 74 -3.94 -8.68 -5.39
N ILE A 75 -2.82 -7.98 -5.25
CA ILE A 75 -1.60 -8.50 -4.58
C ILE A 75 -1.40 -7.89 -3.19
N GLY A 76 -2.17 -6.86 -2.82
CA GLY A 76 -1.98 -6.20 -1.53
C GLY A 76 -2.87 -5.01 -1.29
N LEU A 77 -2.66 -4.37 -0.15
CA LEU A 77 -3.38 -3.20 0.32
C LEU A 77 -2.41 -2.13 0.80
N GLU A 78 -2.74 -0.87 0.51
CA GLU A 78 -2.16 0.29 1.16
C GLU A 78 -3.16 0.79 2.22
N LEU A 79 -2.76 0.71 3.49
CA LEU A 79 -3.59 1.10 4.61
C LEU A 79 -3.40 2.59 4.89
N VAL A 80 -4.49 3.36 4.80
CA VAL A 80 -4.52 4.78 5.14
C VAL A 80 -5.27 4.96 6.46
N ILE A 81 -4.51 5.15 7.54
CA ILE A 81 -5.04 5.22 8.92
C ILE A 81 -4.93 6.65 9.44
N ARG A 82 -6.05 7.37 9.35
CA ARG A 82 -6.15 8.78 9.76
C ARG A 82 -6.60 8.97 11.22
N LYS A 83 -7.17 7.95 11.83
CA LYS A 83 -7.77 8.00 13.18
C LYS A 83 -7.21 6.89 14.05
N THR A 84 -7.09 7.15 15.34
CA THR A 84 -6.58 6.21 16.35
C THR A 84 -7.52 5.04 16.61
N ASP A 85 -8.79 5.15 16.21
CA ASP A 85 -9.86 4.16 16.39
C ASP A 85 -10.20 3.40 15.10
N SER A 86 -9.36 3.50 14.06
CA SER A 86 -9.54 2.75 12.81
C SER A 86 -9.47 1.25 13.05
N ASP A 87 -10.40 0.52 12.43
CA ASP A 87 -10.44 -0.95 12.36
C ASP A 87 -9.22 -1.54 11.64
N LEU A 88 -8.54 -0.76 10.79
CA LEU A 88 -7.29 -1.15 10.15
C LEU A 88 -6.13 -1.33 11.14
N LEU A 89 -6.23 -0.81 12.37
CA LEU A 89 -5.21 -1.03 13.42
C LEU A 89 -5.30 -2.41 14.09
N ASP A 90 -6.25 -3.26 13.67
CA ASP A 90 -6.37 -4.63 14.15
C ASP A 90 -5.17 -5.48 13.68
N VAL A 91 -4.33 -5.83 14.66
CA VAL A 91 -3.11 -6.62 14.45
C VAL A 91 -3.40 -8.04 13.97
N GLU A 92 -4.50 -8.64 14.43
CA GLU A 92 -4.88 -9.98 13.99
C GLU A 92 -5.29 -9.95 12.52
N TRP A 93 -6.10 -8.96 12.13
CA TRP A 93 -6.52 -8.78 10.75
C TRP A 93 -5.35 -8.53 9.79
N GLN A 94 -4.45 -7.60 10.12
CA GLN A 94 -3.24 -7.37 9.30
C GLN A 94 -2.34 -8.61 9.23
N GLY A 95 -2.20 -9.33 10.35
CA GLY A 95 -1.44 -10.58 10.40
C GLY A 95 -2.03 -11.67 9.50
N GLN A 96 -3.36 -11.79 9.45
CA GLN A 96 -4.07 -12.69 8.55
C GLN A 96 -3.79 -12.33 7.08
N LEU A 97 -3.85 -11.04 6.71
CA LEU A 97 -3.55 -10.59 5.35
C LEU A 97 -2.13 -10.96 4.92
N THR A 98 -1.13 -10.66 5.76
CA THR A 98 0.27 -11.02 5.48
C THR A 98 0.46 -12.54 5.39
N SER A 99 -0.24 -13.33 6.23
CA SER A 99 -0.19 -14.81 6.17
C SER A 99 -0.80 -15.38 4.89
N GLN A 100 -1.76 -14.68 4.29
CA GLN A 100 -2.37 -15.02 2.99
C GLN A 100 -1.50 -14.60 1.80
N GLY A 101 -0.35 -13.94 2.06
CA GLY A 101 0.59 -13.51 1.04
C GLY A 101 0.32 -12.12 0.48
N TYR A 102 -0.62 -11.35 1.06
CA TYR A 102 -0.84 -9.97 0.65
C TYR A 102 0.34 -9.07 1.05
N LEU A 103 0.65 -8.14 0.17
CA LEU A 103 1.48 -6.98 0.50
C LEU A 103 0.65 -6.02 1.37
N VAL A 104 1.06 -5.78 2.62
CA VAL A 104 0.42 -4.83 3.52
C VAL A 104 1.34 -3.61 3.63
N VAL A 105 0.98 -2.57 2.88
CA VAL A 105 1.75 -1.35 2.70
C VAL A 105 1.22 -0.27 3.64
N VAL A 106 2.13 0.43 4.33
CA VAL A 106 1.81 1.57 5.18
C VAL A 106 2.71 2.75 4.85
N ASN A 107 2.22 3.97 5.10
CA ASN A 107 2.97 5.19 4.84
C ASN A 107 3.59 5.74 6.13
N ALA A 108 4.92 5.87 6.15
CA ALA A 108 5.65 6.62 7.18
C ALA A 108 5.92 8.08 6.78
N GLU A 109 5.79 8.40 5.49
CA GLU A 109 5.82 9.77 4.99
C GLU A 109 4.66 10.61 5.55
N LYS A 110 4.88 11.93 5.63
CA LYS A 110 3.85 12.90 5.99
C LYS A 110 3.47 13.71 4.77
N LEU A 111 2.17 13.76 4.46
CA LEU A 111 1.65 14.62 3.39
C LEU A 111 1.30 16.01 3.96
N GLY A 112 2.33 16.84 4.13
CA GLY A 112 2.20 18.15 4.76
C GLY A 112 2.13 18.08 6.29
N ALA A 113 1.71 19.17 6.93
CA ALA A 113 1.79 19.31 8.39
C ALA A 113 0.78 18.41 9.14
N ASP A 114 -0.45 18.28 8.61
CA ASP A 114 -1.60 17.72 9.35
C ASP A 114 -2.09 16.37 8.81
N THR A 115 -1.47 15.84 7.74
CA THR A 115 -1.91 14.57 7.15
C THR A 115 -1.10 13.42 7.72
N HIS A 116 -1.71 12.70 8.66
CA HIS A 116 -1.17 11.47 9.23
C HIS A 116 -1.77 10.27 8.50
N LEU A 117 -0.91 9.46 7.91
CA LEU A 117 -1.32 8.30 7.11
C LEU A 117 -1.26 6.98 7.88
N TYR A 118 -0.62 6.97 9.06
CA TYR A 118 -0.54 5.77 9.89
C TYR A 118 -0.52 6.08 11.40
N ASN A 119 -1.61 6.66 11.91
CA ASN A 119 -1.80 6.89 13.35
C ASN A 119 -0.61 7.61 14.04
N ASN A 120 -0.12 8.68 13.41
CA ASN A 120 1.06 9.47 13.79
C ASN A 120 2.44 8.77 13.72
N LEU A 121 2.50 7.45 13.54
CA LEU A 121 3.75 6.75 13.28
C LEU A 121 4.31 7.26 11.94
N SER A 122 5.51 7.82 11.97
CA SER A 122 6.08 8.53 10.82
C SER A 122 7.60 8.52 10.83
N ASP A 123 8.19 8.90 9.71
CA ASP A 123 9.64 9.02 9.57
C ASP A 123 10.25 10.00 10.57
N ASP A 124 9.58 11.12 10.85
CA ASP A 124 10.04 12.08 11.87
C ASP A 124 10.17 11.42 13.25
N GLN A 125 9.18 10.59 13.63
CA GLN A 125 9.23 9.87 14.89
C GLN A 125 10.34 8.81 14.87
N ALA A 126 10.51 8.10 13.76
CA ALA A 126 11.57 7.11 13.60
C ALA A 126 12.96 7.74 13.75
N LEU A 127 13.18 8.90 13.14
CA LEU A 127 14.47 9.59 13.14
C LEU A 127 14.78 10.28 14.47
N LEU A 128 13.78 10.89 15.12
CA LEU A 128 13.96 11.65 16.35
C LEU A 128 13.93 10.78 17.61
N LEU A 129 13.10 9.74 17.62
CA LEU A 129 12.84 8.91 18.80
C LEU A 129 13.39 7.48 18.65
N GLY A 130 13.72 7.07 17.42
CA GLY A 130 14.27 5.76 17.09
C GLY A 130 13.31 4.89 16.28
N GLY A 131 13.86 4.13 15.32
CA GLY A 131 13.07 3.32 14.37
C GLY A 131 12.11 2.33 15.05
N GLU A 132 12.47 1.79 16.21
CA GLU A 132 11.64 0.85 16.97
C GLU A 132 10.31 1.46 17.48
N LEU A 133 10.30 2.77 17.73
CA LEU A 133 9.12 3.48 18.21
C LEU A 133 8.17 3.90 17.09
N ALA A 134 8.58 3.78 15.83
CA ALA A 134 7.77 4.12 14.66
C ALA A 134 7.70 2.96 13.66
N TRP A 135 8.72 2.78 12.82
CA TRP A 135 8.77 1.67 11.84
C TRP A 135 8.62 0.30 12.50
N GLY A 136 9.22 0.09 13.68
CA GLY A 136 9.06 -1.15 14.43
C GLY A 136 7.63 -1.41 14.89
N GLN A 137 6.89 -0.36 15.26
CA GLN A 137 5.47 -0.48 15.60
C GLN A 137 4.62 -0.83 14.38
N MET A 138 4.92 -0.26 13.21
CA MET A 138 4.27 -0.62 11.94
C MET A 138 4.47 -2.11 11.62
N LEU A 139 5.70 -2.61 11.74
CA LEU A 139 6.01 -4.02 11.51
C LEU A 139 5.32 -4.94 12.53
N LYS A 140 5.29 -4.57 13.81
CA LYS A 140 4.60 -5.32 14.87
C LYS A 140 3.08 -5.39 14.66
N GLN A 141 2.50 -4.38 14.02
CA GLN A 141 1.08 -4.37 13.70
C GLN A 141 0.73 -5.28 12.52
N GLY A 142 1.71 -5.71 11.72
CA GLY A 142 1.51 -6.69 10.64
C GLY A 142 1.88 -6.18 9.25
N ALA A 143 2.24 -4.90 9.12
CA ALA A 143 2.74 -4.34 7.87
C ALA A 143 4.02 -5.06 7.41
N ASN A 144 4.12 -5.31 6.11
CA ASN A 144 5.29 -5.95 5.50
C ASN A 144 5.98 -5.08 4.44
N ALA A 145 5.44 -3.89 4.17
CA ALA A 145 6.06 -2.86 3.35
C ALA A 145 5.77 -1.47 3.92
N ILE A 146 6.77 -0.59 3.88
CA ILE A 146 6.68 0.80 4.37
C ILE A 146 7.10 1.73 3.23
N ILE A 147 6.24 2.69 2.90
CA ILE A 147 6.56 3.85 2.05
C ILE A 147 7.20 4.91 2.95
N THR A 148 8.36 5.42 2.56
CA THR A 148 9.18 6.35 3.37
C THR A 148 9.93 7.33 2.48
N ASP A 149 10.11 8.55 2.97
CA ASP A 149 10.99 9.56 2.37
C ASP A 149 12.47 9.31 2.73
N TRP A 150 12.75 8.41 3.67
CA TRP A 150 14.07 8.18 4.26
C TRP A 150 14.56 6.73 4.07
N PRO A 151 14.65 6.24 2.82
CA PRO A 151 14.89 4.82 2.53
C PRO A 151 16.22 4.29 3.08
N ASN A 152 17.26 5.13 3.16
CA ASN A 152 18.55 4.72 3.72
C ASN A 152 18.44 4.42 5.22
N PHE A 153 17.75 5.27 5.98
CA PHE A 153 17.57 5.10 7.42
C PHE A 153 16.65 3.93 7.75
N LEU A 154 15.57 3.76 6.98
CA LEU A 154 14.72 2.57 7.12
C LEU A 154 15.50 1.29 6.78
N ASN A 155 16.35 1.33 5.75
CA ASN A 155 17.20 0.19 5.42
C ASN A 155 18.18 -0.14 6.55
N ASP A 156 18.82 0.85 7.16
CA ASP A 156 19.74 0.64 8.28
C ASP A 156 19.01 -0.01 9.47
N TYR A 157 17.85 0.53 9.86
CA TYR A 157 16.99 -0.07 10.89
C TYR A 157 16.64 -1.53 10.56
N ARG A 158 16.26 -1.82 9.32
CA ARG A 158 15.95 -3.19 8.86
C ARG A 158 17.16 -4.12 8.94
N GLN A 159 18.37 -3.65 8.71
CA GLN A 159 19.57 -4.48 8.85
C GLN A 159 19.89 -4.76 10.32
N ASP A 160 19.61 -3.81 11.22
CA ASP A 160 19.78 -4.01 12.66
C ASP A 160 18.82 -5.06 13.23
N LEU A 161 17.61 -5.20 12.68
CA LEU A 161 16.67 -6.28 13.05
C LEU A 161 17.18 -7.70 12.77
N LYS A 162 18.22 -7.85 11.94
CA LYS A 162 18.77 -9.15 11.54
C LYS A 162 20.00 -9.57 12.36
N LYS A 163 20.51 -8.69 13.21
CA LYS A 163 21.67 -8.94 14.07
C LYS A 163 21.23 -9.64 15.35
#